data_AF-A0A957RQN1-F1
#
_entry.id   AF-A0A957RQN1-F1
#
_cell.length_a   1.000
_cell.length_b   1.000
_cell.length_c   1.000
_cell.angle_alpha   90.00
_cell.angle_beta   90.00
_cell.angle_gamma   90.00
#
_symmetry.space_group_name_H-M   'P 1'
#
loop_
_entity.id
_entity.type
_entity.pdbx_description
1 polymer ?
#
loop_
_entity_poly.entity_id
_entity_poly.type
_entity_poly.pdbx_seq_one_letter_code
_entity_poly.pdbx_strand_id
1 'polypeptide(L)'
;MAKSRPFGVTLLAIFALIAAVVAGYHMLQMLHIFPVRLFGGEVKFFTFDIFGAILWGIMLLIYLWVFRMLWNLDPQGWLFVTVISVLNLILAVMSIFGATTWQEMLPSLIINGLILIYALLPGTKAAFGMPQ
;
A
#
# COMPACT_ATOMS: atom_id res chain seq x y z
N MET A 1 5.78 24.56 18.15
CA MET A 1 6.08 24.73 16.71
C MET A 1 5.14 23.80 15.94
N ALA A 2 4.16 24.34 15.22
CA ALA A 2 3.22 23.51 14.45
C ALA A 2 4.01 22.82 13.34
N LYS A 3 4.29 21.52 13.53
CA LYS A 3 4.96 20.66 12.55
C LYS A 3 4.05 20.63 11.31
N SER A 4 4.32 21.50 10.34
CA SER A 4 3.50 21.66 9.14
C SER A 4 3.48 20.32 8.43
N ARG A 5 2.38 19.59 8.52
CA ARG A 5 2.20 18.28 7.89
C ARG A 5 2.05 18.57 6.40
N PRO A 6 3.05 18.28 5.56
CA PRO A 6 2.93 18.54 4.15
C PRO A 6 1.77 17.70 3.61
N PHE A 7 1.01 18.27 2.68
CA PHE A 7 -0.11 17.58 2.01
C PHE A 7 0.30 16.19 1.48
N GLY A 8 1.55 16.04 1.02
CA GLY A 8 2.12 14.76 0.59
C GLY A 8 2.14 13.68 1.66
N VAL A 9 2.44 14.00 2.92
CA VAL A 9 2.44 13.02 4.03
C VAL A 9 1.02 12.55 4.33
N THR A 10 0.05 13.47 4.33
CA THR A 10 -1.36 13.13 4.54
C THR A 10 -1.86 12.22 3.42
N LEU A 11 -1.46 12.48 2.17
CA LEU A 11 -1.84 11.64 1.04
C LEU A 11 -1.23 10.23 1.13
N LEU A 12 0.06 10.13 1.50
CA LEU A 12 0.71 8.84 1.74
C LEU A 12 0.04 8.05 2.87
N ALA A 13 -0.34 8.74 3.94
CA ALA A 13 -1.08 8.14 5.04
C ALA A 13 -2.46 7.65 4.58
N ILE A 14 -3.17 8.41 3.75
CA ILE A 14 -4.43 7.96 3.15
C ILE A 14 -4.23 6.70 2.31
N PHE A 15 -3.20 6.64 1.47
CA PHE A 15 -2.89 5.43 0.69
C PHE A 15 -2.58 4.22 1.58
N ALA A 16 -1.80 4.41 2.65
CA ALA A 16 -1.52 3.34 3.61
C ALA A 16 -2.80 2.87 4.33
N LEU A 17 -3.71 3.80 4.66
CA LEU A 17 -4.98 3.46 5.28
C LEU A 17 -5.91 2.69 4.32
N ILE A 18 -5.95 3.08 3.05
CA ILE A 18 -6.69 2.35 2.00
C ILE A 18 -6.12 0.93 1.87
N ALA A 19 -4.80 0.79 1.83
CA ALA A 19 -4.15 -0.52 1.76
C ALA A 19 -4.46 -1.39 3.00
N ALA A 20 -4.51 -0.79 4.20
CA ALA A 20 -4.96 -1.47 5.41
C ALA A 20 -6.41 -1.98 5.25
N VAL A 21 -7.33 -1.13 4.79
CA VAL A 21 -8.74 -1.53 4.57
C VAL A 21 -8.85 -2.68 3.56
N VAL A 22 -8.09 -2.62 2.46
CA VAL A 22 -8.06 -3.69 1.44
C VAL A 22 -7.53 -5.00 2.05
N ALA A 23 -6.44 -4.95 2.81
CA ALA A 23 -5.90 -6.12 3.49
C ALA A 23 -6.88 -6.70 4.52
N GLY A 24 -7.57 -5.84 5.29
CA GLY A 24 -8.62 -6.25 6.21
C GLY A 24 -9.81 -6.88 5.51
N TYR A 25 -10.21 -6.34 4.35
CA TYR A 25 -11.27 -6.93 3.53
C TYR A 25 -10.89 -8.33 3.04
N HIS A 26 -9.67 -8.52 2.53
CA HIS A 26 -9.20 -9.85 2.12
C HIS A 26 -9.06 -10.82 3.30
N MET A 27 -8.61 -10.36 4.46
CA MET A 27 -8.63 -11.16 5.69
C MET A 27 -10.05 -11.62 6.04
N LEU A 28 -11.04 -10.71 6.04
CA LEU A 28 -12.44 -11.03 6.34
C LEU A 28 -13.08 -11.94 5.29
N GLN A 29 -12.70 -11.80 4.02
CA GLN A 29 -13.10 -12.71 2.95
C GLN A 29 -12.57 -14.13 3.20
N MET A 30 -11.29 -14.28 3.58
CA MET A 30 -10.70 -15.58 3.89
C MET A 30 -11.28 -16.22 5.17
N LEU A 31 -11.72 -15.41 6.13
CA LEU A 31 -12.45 -15.86 7.32
C LEU A 31 -13.95 -16.11 7.09
N HIS A 32 -14.46 -15.95 5.86
CA HIS A 32 -15.87 -16.08 5.49
C HIS A 32 -16.84 -15.12 6.23
N ILE A 33 -16.33 -14.08 6.91
CA ILE A 33 -17.15 -13.06 7.59
C ILE A 33 -17.77 -12.10 6.55
N PHE A 34 -17.11 -11.91 5.39
CA PHE A 34 -17.61 -11.12 4.27
C PHE A 34 -17.78 -11.98 3.01
N PRO A 35 -18.81 -11.72 2.17
CA PRO A 35 -19.00 -12.45 0.93
C PRO A 35 -17.82 -12.20 -0.02
N VAL A 36 -17.22 -13.29 -0.51
CA VAL A 36 -16.12 -13.31 -1.51
C VAL A 36 -16.60 -12.89 -2.91
N ARG A 37 -17.79 -12.28 -3.01
CA ARG A 37 -18.45 -11.92 -4.26
C ARG A 37 -18.22 -10.44 -4.54
N LEU A 38 -17.22 -10.12 -5.36
CA LEU A 38 -17.27 -8.89 -6.15
C LEU A 38 -18.05 -9.20 -7.44
N PHE A 39 -19.15 -8.47 -7.68
CA PHE A 39 -19.87 -8.47 -8.97
C PHE A 39 -20.28 -9.85 -9.53
N GLY A 40 -20.87 -10.72 -8.70
CA GLY A 40 -21.61 -11.90 -9.19
C GLY A 40 -20.76 -13.03 -9.81
N GLY A 41 -19.43 -12.91 -9.85
CA GLY A 41 -18.54 -13.98 -10.27
C GLY A 41 -18.05 -14.81 -9.10
N GLU A 42 -18.15 -16.14 -9.20
CA GLU A 42 -17.43 -17.06 -8.32
C GLU A 42 -15.92 -16.90 -8.55
N VAL A 43 -15.28 -16.09 -7.70
CA VAL A 43 -13.83 -16.11 -7.62
C VAL A 43 -13.45 -17.37 -6.85
N LYS A 44 -13.15 -18.45 -7.57
CA LYS A 44 -12.60 -19.68 -7.01
C LYS A 44 -11.15 -19.45 -6.55
N PHE A 45 -10.94 -18.63 -5.53
CA PHE A 45 -9.71 -18.70 -4.73
C PHE A 45 -9.96 -19.68 -3.58
N PHE A 46 -9.05 -20.65 -3.48
CA PHE A 46 -8.94 -21.67 -2.45
C PHE A 46 -9.68 -21.34 -1.15
N THR A 47 -10.85 -21.96 -1.00
CA THR A 47 -11.40 -22.58 0.20
C THR A 47 -10.62 -22.30 1.49
N PHE A 48 -11.22 -21.48 2.38
CA PHE A 48 -10.94 -21.39 3.82
C PHE A 48 -9.48 -21.66 4.22
N ASP A 49 -8.63 -20.66 4.08
CA ASP A 49 -7.24 -20.76 4.51
C ASP A 49 -6.99 -19.84 5.71
N ILE A 50 -7.00 -20.43 6.92
CA ILE A 50 -6.62 -19.75 8.16
C ILE A 50 -5.23 -19.13 8.02
N PHE A 51 -4.34 -19.78 7.28
CA PHE A 51 -2.99 -19.27 7.03
C PHE A 51 -3.05 -18.00 6.18
N GLY A 52 -3.77 -18.02 5.06
CA GLY A 52 -4.06 -16.84 4.26
C GLY A 52 -4.70 -15.71 5.07
N ALA A 53 -5.69 -16.00 5.92
CA ALA A 53 -6.32 -15.00 6.78
C ALA A 53 -5.31 -14.37 7.76
N ILE A 54 -4.41 -15.17 8.36
CA ILE A 54 -3.35 -14.67 9.23
C ILE A 54 -2.37 -13.80 8.44
N LEU A 55 -1.97 -14.20 7.23
CA LEU A 55 -1.07 -13.42 6.38
C LEU A 55 -1.68 -12.06 6.00
N TRP A 56 -2.95 -12.03 5.60
CA TRP A 56 -3.66 -10.78 5.32
C TRP A 56 -3.89 -9.95 6.58
N GLY A 57 -4.12 -10.58 7.73
CA GLY A 57 -4.19 -9.90 9.02
C GLY A 57 -2.85 -9.25 9.43
N ILE A 58 -1.73 -9.93 9.19
CA ILE A 58 -0.40 -9.35 9.37
C ILE A 58 -0.20 -8.16 8.43
N MET A 59 -0.57 -8.29 7.15
CA MET A 59 -0.52 -7.17 6.19
C MET A 59 -1.37 -5.97 6.63
N LEU A 60 -2.59 -6.21 7.14
CA LEU A 60 -3.43 -5.17 7.73
C LEU A 60 -2.70 -4.45 8.87
N LEU A 61 -2.10 -5.18 9.80
CA LEU A 61 -1.36 -4.61 10.92
C LEU A 61 -0.12 -3.83 10.46
N ILE A 62 0.61 -4.34 9.46
CA ILE A 62 1.74 -3.65 8.85
C ILE A 62 1.28 -2.31 8.26
N TYR A 63 0.20 -2.28 7.49
CA TYR A 63 -0.28 -1.03 6.90
C TYR A 63 -0.81 -0.04 7.94
N LEU A 64 -1.48 -0.51 8.99
CA LEU A 64 -1.88 0.35 10.13
C LEU A 64 -0.66 0.91 10.86
N TRP A 65 0.40 0.12 10.98
CA TRP A 65 1.65 0.55 11.59
C TRP A 65 2.39 1.58 10.72
N VAL A 66 2.47 1.34 9.40
CA VAL A 66 3.00 2.30 8.42
C VAL A 66 2.20 3.60 8.45
N PHE A 67 0.87 3.52 8.49
CA PHE A 67 0.01 4.70 8.67
C PHE A 67 0.40 5.48 9.92
N ARG A 68 0.54 4.80 11.07
CA ARG A 68 0.96 5.44 12.33
C ARG A 68 2.36 6.06 12.23
N MET A 69 3.32 5.41 11.58
CA MET A 69 4.66 5.93 11.35
C MET A 69 4.65 7.18 10.48
N LEU A 70 3.94 7.15 9.35
CA LEU A 70 3.76 8.31 8.47
C LEU A 70 3.07 9.47 9.21
N TRP A 71 2.06 9.17 10.02
CA TRP A 71 1.34 10.16 10.81
C TRP A 71 2.20 10.81 11.89
N ASN A 72 3.10 10.04 12.49
CA ASN A 72 4.06 10.53 13.48
C ASN A 72 5.30 11.21 12.86
N LEU A 73 5.38 11.27 11.52
CA LEU A 73 6.53 11.78 10.77
C LEU A 73 7.83 11.04 11.14
N ASP A 74 7.72 9.70 11.25
CA ASP A 74 8.84 8.81 11.51
C ASP A 74 9.62 8.53 10.20
N PRO A 75 10.95 8.77 10.16
CA PRO A 75 11.79 8.49 8.99
C PRO A 75 11.67 7.04 8.49
N GLN A 76 11.42 6.08 9.39
CA GLN A 76 11.32 4.67 9.03
C GLN A 76 10.10 4.37 8.15
N GLY A 77 8.97 5.05 8.39
CA GLY A 77 7.77 4.92 7.58
C GLY A 77 7.96 5.46 6.16
N TRP A 78 8.70 6.57 6.02
CA TRP A 78 9.08 7.11 4.71
C TRP A 78 9.94 6.14 3.91
N LEU A 79 10.96 5.55 4.55
CA LEU A 79 11.85 4.59 3.90
C LEU A 79 11.07 3.36 3.43
N PHE A 80 10.19 2.83 4.29
CA PHE A 80 9.37 1.67 3.95
C PHE A 80 8.51 1.90 2.71
N VAL A 81 7.76 3.01 2.68
CA VAL A 81 6.88 3.35 1.55
C VAL A 81 7.69 3.60 0.27
N THR A 82 8.83 4.28 0.38
CA THR A 82 9.73 4.54 -0.76
C THR A 82 10.25 3.23 -1.35
N VAL A 83 10.81 2.34 -0.51
CA VAL A 83 11.36 1.06 -0.94
C VAL A 83 10.28 0.17 -1.56
N ILE A 84 9.12 0.04 -0.91
CA ILE A 84 8.01 -0.76 -1.41
C ILE A 84 7.50 -0.22 -2.75
N SER A 85 7.41 1.10 -2.92
CA SER A 85 6.94 1.70 -4.17
C SER A 85 7.93 1.47 -5.32
N VAL A 86 9.24 1.62 -5.05
CA VAL A 86 10.28 1.29 -6.04
C VAL A 86 10.22 -0.18 -6.42
N LEU A 87 10.11 -1.08 -5.43
CA LEU A 87 10.01 -2.51 -5.68
C LEU A 87 8.75 -2.85 -6.48
N ASN A 88 7.60 -2.29 -6.14
CA ASN A 88 6.35 -2.49 -6.88
C ASN A 88 6.43 -1.95 -8.31
N LEU A 89 7.09 -0.82 -8.55
CA LEU A 89 7.32 -0.32 -9.91
C LEU A 89 8.21 -1.26 -10.72
N ILE A 90 9.29 -1.78 -10.12
CA ILE A 90 10.15 -2.79 -10.75
C ILE A 90 9.33 -4.03 -11.09
N LEU A 91 8.54 -4.54 -10.13
CA LEU A 91 7.67 -5.70 -10.36
C LEU A 91 6.64 -5.43 -11.44
N ALA A 92 5.99 -4.26 -11.47
CA ALA A 92 5.03 -3.90 -12.49
C ALA A 92 5.67 -3.86 -13.89
N VAL A 93 6.89 -3.33 -14.01
CA VAL A 93 7.65 -3.35 -15.28
C VAL A 93 8.01 -4.79 -15.66
N MET A 94 8.48 -5.62 -14.72
CA MET A 94 8.77 -7.03 -14.97
C MET A 94 7.52 -7.83 -15.38
N SER A 95 6.36 -7.54 -14.80
CA SER A 95 5.08 -8.17 -15.15
C SER A 95 4.65 -7.87 -16.58
N ILE A 96 4.94 -6.67 -17.09
CA ILE A 96 4.71 -6.33 -18.50
C ILE A 96 5.56 -7.22 -19.41
N PHE A 97 6.83 -7.46 -19.05
CA PHE A 97 7.67 -8.42 -19.77
C PHE A 97 7.18 -9.88 -19.62
N GLY A 98 6.53 -10.19 -18.50
CA GLY A 98 5.96 -11.50 -18.18
C GLY A 98 4.59 -11.81 -18.81
N ALA A 99 4.20 -11.12 -19.89
CA ALA A 99 2.93 -11.28 -20.62
C ALA A 99 1.66 -10.73 -19.93
N THR A 100 1.80 -9.82 -18.97
CA THR A 100 0.66 -9.06 -18.42
C THR A 100 0.37 -7.85 -19.30
N THR A 101 -0.91 -7.49 -19.49
CA THR A 101 -1.23 -6.34 -20.35
C THR A 101 -0.86 -5.02 -19.68
N TRP A 102 -0.47 -4.02 -20.47
CA TRP A 102 -0.19 -2.67 -19.97
C TRP A 102 -1.38 -2.09 -19.18
N GLN A 103 -2.61 -2.36 -19.61
CA GLN A 103 -3.82 -1.88 -18.98
C GLN A 103 -4.06 -2.46 -17.59
N GLU A 104 -3.71 -3.72 -17.36
CA GLU A 104 -3.78 -4.35 -16.04
C GLU A 104 -2.72 -3.80 -15.09
N MET A 105 -1.57 -3.36 -15.62
CA MET A 105 -0.46 -2.82 -14.81
C MET A 105 -0.53 -1.31 -14.58
N LEU A 106 -1.34 -0.57 -15.36
CA LEU A 106 -1.53 0.88 -15.21
C LEU A 106 -1.90 1.30 -13.77
N PRO A 107 -2.84 0.65 -13.04
CA PRO A 107 -3.15 1.03 -11.67
C PRO A 107 -1.93 0.93 -10.75
N SER A 108 -1.15 -0.15 -10.88
CA SER A 108 0.05 -0.36 -10.08
C SER A 108 1.13 0.68 -10.40
N LEU A 109 1.37 0.95 -11.68
CA LEU A 109 2.34 1.96 -12.13
C LEU A 109 1.96 3.37 -11.66
N ILE A 110 0.70 3.77 -11.82
CA ILE A 110 0.22 5.09 -11.44
C ILE A 110 0.25 5.24 -9.91
N ILE A 111 -0.29 4.29 -9.15
CA ILE A 111 -0.36 4.39 -7.69
C ILE A 111 1.04 4.42 -7.08
N ASN A 112 1.90 3.45 -7.42
CA ASN A 112 3.26 3.40 -6.88
C ASN A 112 4.13 4.55 -7.40
N GLY A 113 3.93 4.99 -8.65
CA GLY A 113 4.59 6.16 -9.21
C GLY A 113 4.22 7.44 -8.47
N LEU A 114 2.93 7.67 -8.19
CA LEU A 114 2.48 8.80 -7.40
C LEU A 114 3.04 8.75 -5.98
N ILE A 115 2.96 7.59 -5.31
CA ILE A 115 3.51 7.40 -3.97
C ILE A 115 5.00 7.76 -3.94
N LEU A 116 5.77 7.30 -4.93
CA LEU A 116 7.20 7.59 -5.02
C LEU A 116 7.48 9.08 -5.29
N ILE A 117 6.73 9.72 -6.20
CA ILE A 117 6.83 11.16 -6.46
C ILE A 117 6.57 11.94 -5.18
N TYR A 118 5.47 11.63 -4.47
CA TYR A 118 5.11 12.30 -3.22
C TYR A 118 6.12 12.04 -2.10
N ALA A 119 6.71 10.85 -2.03
CA ALA A 119 7.77 10.53 -1.07
C ALA A 119 9.06 11.31 -1.35
N LEU A 120 9.42 11.49 -2.62
CA LEU A 120 10.65 12.17 -3.02
C LEU A 120 10.53 13.70 -3.07
N LEU A 121 9.32 14.26 -2.94
CA LEU A 121 9.13 15.70 -2.87
C LEU A 121 9.95 16.32 -1.72
N PRO A 122 10.59 17.49 -1.95
CA PRO A 122 11.45 18.14 -0.95
C PRO A 122 10.69 18.48 0.34
N GLY A 123 9.40 18.83 0.23
CA GLY A 123 8.53 19.07 1.39
C GLY A 123 8.29 17.81 2.24
N THR A 124 8.21 16.64 1.61
CA THR A 124 8.02 15.35 2.30
C THR A 124 9.33 14.90 2.94
N LYS A 125 10.46 14.96 2.21
CA LYS A 125 11.80 14.67 2.75
C LYS A 125 12.15 15.53 3.97
N ALA A 126 11.87 16.84 3.90
CA ALA A 126 12.09 17.76 5.01
C ALA A 126 11.22 17.44 6.24
N ALA A 127 9.97 17.00 6.04
CA ALA A 127 9.07 16.64 7.13
C ALA A 127 9.49 15.34 7.86
N PHE A 128 10.19 14.45 7.16
CA PHE A 128 10.79 13.23 7.73
C PHE A 128 12.25 13.42 8.20
N GLY A 129 12.79 14.64 8.16
CA GLY A 129 14.14 14.93 8.68
C GLY A 129 15.28 14.36 7.83
N MET A 130 15.04 14.07 6.54
CA MET A 130 16.07 13.60 5.62
C MET A 130 16.86 14.76 4.99
N PRO A 131 18.18 14.61 4.76
CA PRO A 131 19.00 15.64 4.11
C PRO A 131 18.55 15.89 2.65
N GLN A 132 18.61 17.16 2.23
CA GLN A 132 18.14 17.64 0.93
C GLN A 132 19.00 17.15 -0.24
#